data_AF-A0A4U0XJ42-F1
#
_entry.id   AF-A0A4U0XJ42-F1
#
_cell.length_a   1.000
_cell.length_b   1.000
_cell.length_c   1.000
_cell.angle_alpha   90.00
_cell.angle_beta   90.00
_cell.angle_gamma   90.00
#
_symmetry.space_group_name_H-M   'P 1'
#
loop_
_entity.id
_entity.type
_entity.pdbx_description
1 polymer ?
#
loop_
_entity_poly.entity_id
_entity_poly.type
_entity_poly.pdbx_seq_one_letter_code
_entity_poly.pdbx_strand_id
1 'polypeptide(L)'
;MATFNTLSFIVLAAVTALISATPPTFLPSRAWLPGNLAANLPSAVPEFWAGQRLTWSLLARVDGVTYSLFGVPVPEYGVQPGSAIRGDFTPTRTTFVVTAGNGRFVLDFLSPVSPKDYVRRSLPFSYLTISASGFGGYSPSIQVYSDIDNSWTGQFGYDVSTTWNYATSWTTSVCTMTANGAAPYSEDHDMAQWGTVVYSTRENTSELSAASGNMDDVQYLSTAAWPHNYTIHDIGSAYPNATGHSDGLAEPMPIEESGNLLILAYMYVRASGNTAWAVTHDILFGRYADYLVQNGLYPTDQLSTDDGAGSAPRQTNLAIKAAVALNAYGVMSGQQSYSNTGKAFADVLYGSRAGTDAARNHFTLEEGDDATWTTAFNLFPDVLLDLHTFPPAALDVTAAFYPGVRREAGVPLDSALDWGKTDWMLWAAATSAASAGARAGARAGGGASARDMFVDDVHALLTNGKTAAPFGDKFVVGAQAGRDVGTADGYRARPVVGGHFALLALDGAGLIQV
;
A
#
# COMPACT_ATOMS: atom_id res chain seq x y z
N MET A 1 15.44 -13.14 -6.38
CA MET A 1 16.06 -11.87 -5.97
C MET A 1 15.83 -11.76 -4.48
N ALA A 2 16.88 -11.43 -3.73
CA ALA A 2 16.87 -11.43 -2.27
C ALA A 2 16.20 -10.15 -1.75
N THR A 3 15.28 -10.32 -0.82
CA THR A 3 14.61 -9.25 -0.07
C THR A 3 15.56 -8.72 1.02
N PHE A 4 15.99 -7.47 0.91
CA PHE A 4 16.73 -6.79 1.99
C PHE A 4 15.73 -6.07 2.87
N ASN A 5 15.62 -6.42 4.16
CA ASN A 5 14.83 -5.63 5.09
C ASN A 5 15.66 -4.43 5.59
N THR A 6 15.14 -3.21 5.46
CA THR A 6 15.76 -1.97 5.92
C THR A 6 14.86 -1.20 6.86
N LEU A 7 15.47 -0.26 7.57
CA LEU A 7 14.80 0.70 8.42
C LEU A 7 15.25 2.10 8.11
N SER A 8 14.28 2.99 7.98
CA SER A 8 14.48 4.31 7.39
C SER A 8 13.90 5.39 8.26
N PHE A 9 14.62 6.50 8.37
CA PHE A 9 14.11 7.75 8.93
C PHE A 9 13.84 8.74 7.79
N ILE A 10 12.64 9.31 7.74
CA ILE A 10 12.30 10.44 6.86
C ILE A 10 12.19 11.68 7.74
N VAL A 11 12.93 12.72 7.39
CA VAL A 11 12.88 14.04 8.03
C VAL A 11 12.26 15.04 7.06
N LEU A 12 11.10 15.60 7.41
CA LEU A 12 10.38 16.65 6.68
C LEU A 12 10.80 18.03 7.21
N ALA A 13 11.36 18.89 6.34
CA ALA A 13 11.64 20.28 6.70
C ALA A 13 11.19 21.28 5.62
N ALA A 14 10.29 22.20 5.98
CA ALA A 14 10.04 23.42 5.22
C ALA A 14 11.08 24.47 5.64
N VAL A 15 11.99 24.86 4.74
CA VAL A 15 13.11 25.74 5.12
C VAL A 15 12.71 27.22 5.10
N THR A 16 12.82 27.87 6.27
CA THR A 16 13.35 29.24 6.37
C THR A 16 14.49 29.24 7.41
N ALA A 17 15.73 29.33 6.91
CA ALA A 17 17.03 29.44 7.61
C ALA A 17 17.66 28.15 8.20
N LEU A 18 19.01 28.20 8.29
CA LEU A 18 19.97 27.10 8.55
C LEU A 18 19.45 25.97 9.45
N ILE A 19 19.33 24.77 8.86
CA ILE A 19 18.96 23.55 9.57
C ILE A 19 20.22 22.72 9.81
N SER A 20 20.64 22.59 11.06
CA SER A 20 21.48 21.48 11.50
C SER A 20 20.55 20.33 11.91
N ALA A 21 20.30 19.37 11.01
CA ALA A 21 19.82 18.09 11.49
C ALA A 21 21.00 17.48 12.26
N THR A 22 20.84 17.29 13.57
CA THR A 22 21.81 16.62 14.42
C THR A 22 21.26 15.23 14.75
N PRO A 23 21.59 14.19 13.98
CA PRO A 23 21.29 12.82 14.33
C PRO A 23 22.30 12.34 15.37
N PRO A 24 21.86 11.88 16.56
CA PRO A 24 22.62 10.90 17.29
C PRO A 24 22.43 9.55 16.60
N THR A 25 23.14 9.27 15.50
CA THR A 25 23.20 7.91 14.96
C THR A 25 24.22 7.10 15.76
N PHE A 26 23.79 5.98 16.32
CA PHE A 26 24.65 4.92 16.85
C PHE A 26 24.92 3.96 15.68
N LEU A 27 26.11 3.36 15.59
CA LEU A 27 26.45 2.28 14.66
C LEU A 27 27.72 1.60 15.20
N PRO A 28 27.84 0.27 15.14
CA PRO A 28 29.06 -0.39 15.55
C PRO A 28 30.15 -0.20 14.51
N SER A 29 31.35 0.12 15.00
CA SER A 29 32.65 -0.19 14.40
C SER A 29 33.03 0.53 13.09
N ARG A 30 34.30 0.40 12.71
CA ARG A 30 35.07 1.26 11.79
C ARG A 30 34.64 1.14 10.32
N ALA A 31 33.42 1.56 9.99
CA ALA A 31 33.02 1.74 8.60
C ALA A 31 33.91 2.80 7.94
N TRP A 32 34.35 2.53 6.72
CA TRP A 32 35.19 3.43 5.93
C TRP A 32 34.72 3.43 4.48
N LEU A 33 35.05 4.47 3.74
CA LEU A 33 34.77 4.55 2.31
C LEU A 33 36.08 4.44 1.54
N PRO A 34 36.19 3.52 0.56
CA PRO A 34 37.32 3.51 -0.35
C PRO A 34 37.53 4.86 -1.02
N GLY A 35 38.75 5.41 -0.95
CA GLY A 35 39.03 6.78 -1.38
C GLY A 35 38.73 7.04 -2.87
N ASN A 36 38.81 6.00 -3.71
CA ASN A 36 38.44 6.06 -5.12
C ASN A 36 36.93 6.21 -5.34
N LEU A 37 36.09 5.84 -4.37
CA LEU A 37 34.64 5.98 -4.44
C LEU A 37 34.15 7.36 -3.95
N ALA A 38 34.97 8.10 -3.19
CA ALA A 38 34.59 9.40 -2.63
C ALA A 38 34.20 10.45 -3.69
N ALA A 39 34.73 10.33 -4.91
CA ALA A 39 34.37 11.20 -6.04
C ALA A 39 32.97 10.91 -6.61
N ASN A 40 32.45 9.69 -6.43
CA ASN A 40 31.11 9.29 -6.85
C ASN A 40 30.26 8.93 -5.62
N LEU A 41 30.20 9.87 -4.68
CA LEU A 41 29.54 9.70 -3.39
C LEU A 41 28.11 9.13 -3.48
N PRO A 42 27.24 9.57 -4.41
CA PRO A 42 25.85 9.08 -4.50
C PRO A 42 25.73 7.56 -4.63
N SER A 43 26.66 6.91 -5.35
CA SER A 43 26.68 5.45 -5.55
C SER A 43 27.75 4.74 -4.73
N ALA A 44 28.51 5.47 -3.93
CA ALA A 44 29.62 4.96 -3.14
C ALA A 44 29.12 4.11 -1.98
N VAL A 45 29.60 2.86 -1.87
CA VAL A 45 29.19 1.94 -0.81
C VAL A 45 30.24 1.91 0.28
N PRO A 46 29.89 2.21 1.55
CA PRO A 46 30.82 2.06 2.66
C PRO A 46 31.14 0.59 2.92
N GLU A 47 32.33 0.35 3.46
CA GLU A 47 32.84 -0.96 3.76
C GLU A 47 33.26 -1.05 5.22
N PHE A 48 33.29 -2.28 5.73
CA PHE A 48 33.92 -2.64 6.98
C PHE A 48 35.40 -2.97 6.76
N TRP A 49 36.16 -3.15 7.85
CA TRP A 49 37.63 -3.19 7.82
C TRP A 49 38.23 -4.19 6.81
N ALA A 50 37.63 -5.38 6.65
CA ALA A 50 38.11 -6.40 5.72
C ALA A 50 37.44 -6.32 4.32
N GLY A 51 36.72 -5.23 4.02
CA GLY A 51 36.07 -4.99 2.73
C GLY A 51 34.61 -5.44 2.64
N GLN A 52 33.99 -5.81 3.77
CA GLN A 52 32.57 -6.19 3.77
C GLN A 52 31.69 -4.99 3.52
N ARG A 53 30.83 -5.05 2.50
CA ARG A 53 29.98 -3.91 2.10
C ARG A 53 28.86 -3.68 3.11
N LEU A 54 28.62 -2.42 3.45
CA LEU A 54 27.59 -1.97 4.38
C LEU A 54 26.54 -1.13 3.64
N THR A 55 25.27 -1.38 3.92
CA THR A 55 24.18 -0.53 3.40
C THR A 55 24.02 0.67 4.31
N TRP A 56 24.23 1.87 3.76
CA TRP A 56 23.90 3.12 4.42
C TRP A 56 23.47 4.15 3.39
N SER A 57 22.18 4.18 3.08
CA SER A 57 21.66 5.02 2.01
C SER A 57 21.31 6.41 2.53
N LEU A 58 21.57 7.43 1.72
CA LEU A 58 21.08 8.80 1.89
C LEU A 58 20.42 9.26 0.60
N LEU A 59 19.13 9.58 0.69
CA LEU A 59 18.36 10.21 -0.36
C LEU A 59 17.87 11.58 0.12
N ALA A 60 17.64 12.50 -0.81
CA ALA A 60 16.94 13.74 -0.52
C ALA A 60 15.94 14.07 -1.62
N ARG A 61 14.73 14.47 -1.24
CA ARG A 61 13.76 15.06 -2.16
C ARG A 61 13.90 16.57 -2.12
N VAL A 62 14.18 17.17 -3.27
CA VAL A 62 14.35 18.62 -3.44
C VAL A 62 13.36 19.09 -4.49
N ASP A 63 12.43 19.97 -4.08
CA ASP A 63 11.36 20.48 -4.94
C ASP A 63 10.58 19.37 -5.68
N GLY A 64 10.34 18.26 -4.99
CA GLY A 64 9.60 17.10 -5.53
C GLY A 64 10.46 16.08 -6.30
N VAL A 65 11.71 16.39 -6.63
CA VAL A 65 12.63 15.47 -7.32
C VAL A 65 13.51 14.75 -6.32
N THR A 66 13.62 13.42 -6.42
CA THR A 66 14.44 12.61 -5.50
C THR A 66 15.86 12.47 -6.01
N TYR A 67 16.84 12.66 -5.11
CA TYR A 67 18.26 12.58 -5.39
C TYR A 67 18.98 11.62 -4.44
N SER A 68 19.97 10.88 -4.92
CA SER A 68 20.91 10.14 -4.07
C SER A 68 22.08 11.01 -3.64
N LEU A 69 22.39 10.97 -2.34
CA LEU A 69 23.46 11.77 -1.73
C LEU A 69 24.66 10.90 -1.32
N PHE A 70 24.42 9.66 -0.89
CA PHE A 70 25.44 8.70 -0.44
C PHE A 70 24.87 7.28 -0.41
N GLY A 71 25.67 6.26 -0.73
CA GLY A 71 25.30 4.88 -0.39
C GLY A 71 24.22 4.23 -1.25
N VAL A 72 23.91 4.76 -2.43
CA VAL A 72 22.84 4.25 -3.31
C VAL A 72 23.44 3.71 -4.63
N PRO A 73 24.08 2.53 -4.61
CA PRO A 73 24.78 1.98 -5.77
C PRO A 73 23.84 1.65 -6.95
N VAL A 74 22.60 1.27 -6.63
CA VAL A 74 21.55 0.98 -7.61
C VAL A 74 20.36 1.89 -7.24
N PRO A 75 20.27 3.09 -7.83
CA PRO A 75 19.17 4.01 -7.54
C PRO A 75 17.87 3.49 -8.14
N GLU A 76 16.78 3.66 -7.40
CA GLU A 76 15.42 3.52 -7.92
C GLU A 76 15.19 4.44 -9.13
N TYR A 77 14.28 4.05 -10.02
CA TYR A 77 13.97 4.86 -11.20
C TYR A 77 13.46 6.26 -10.78
N GLY A 78 13.91 7.29 -11.50
CA GLY A 78 13.61 8.69 -11.19
C GLY A 78 14.51 9.30 -10.11
N VAL A 79 15.31 8.50 -9.39
CA VAL A 79 16.32 9.02 -8.46
C VAL A 79 17.53 9.51 -9.25
N GLN A 80 17.85 10.80 -9.09
CA GLN A 80 18.98 11.44 -9.76
C GLN A 80 20.21 11.47 -8.84
N PRO A 81 21.44 11.23 -9.34
CA PRO A 81 22.62 11.36 -8.50
C PRO A 81 22.86 12.83 -8.15
N GLY A 82 23.10 13.12 -6.87
CA GLY A 82 23.67 14.39 -6.44
C GLY A 82 25.09 14.57 -6.96
N SER A 83 25.66 15.77 -6.81
CA SER A 83 27.04 16.07 -7.20
C SER A 83 27.88 16.41 -5.97
N ALA A 84 28.86 15.57 -5.65
CA ALA A 84 29.82 15.84 -4.59
C ALA A 84 30.84 16.88 -5.07
N ILE A 85 30.78 18.10 -4.51
CA ILE A 85 31.59 19.24 -4.95
C ILE A 85 32.79 19.52 -4.02
N ARG A 86 32.81 18.92 -2.81
CA ARG A 86 33.91 19.06 -1.86
C ARG A 86 33.95 17.89 -0.88
N GLY A 87 35.15 17.46 -0.50
CA GLY A 87 35.39 16.51 0.60
C GLY A 87 36.55 17.00 1.47
N ASP A 88 36.40 16.96 2.79
CA ASP A 88 37.47 17.20 3.75
C ASP A 88 37.59 16.04 4.72
N PHE A 89 38.82 15.74 5.12
CA PHE A 89 39.14 14.60 5.95
C PHE A 89 40.05 15.03 7.10
N THR A 90 39.69 14.61 8.31
CA THR A 90 40.49 14.74 9.54
C THR A 90 40.48 13.39 10.26
N PRO A 91 41.36 13.16 11.26
CA PRO A 91 41.43 11.86 11.94
C PRO A 91 40.12 11.35 12.55
N THR A 92 39.19 12.25 12.88
CA THR A 92 37.90 11.89 13.51
C THR A 92 36.69 12.35 12.73
N ARG A 93 36.86 13.05 11.61
CA ARG A 93 35.74 13.71 10.91
C ARG A 93 35.98 13.72 9.41
N THR A 94 34.97 13.30 8.66
CA THR A 94 34.91 13.35 7.20
C THR A 94 33.68 14.15 6.79
N THR A 95 33.86 15.21 6.02
CA THR A 95 32.76 16.07 5.57
C THR A 95 32.69 16.11 4.05
N PHE A 96 31.51 15.88 3.48
CA PHE A 96 31.23 16.08 2.07
C PHE A 96 30.21 17.19 1.86
N VAL A 97 30.37 17.96 0.79
CA VAL A 97 29.36 18.90 0.30
C VAL A 97 28.79 18.34 -0.99
N VAL A 98 27.48 18.10 -1.01
CA VAL A 98 26.73 17.55 -2.15
C VAL A 98 25.67 18.56 -2.60
N THR A 99 25.54 18.78 -3.90
CA THR A 99 24.43 19.56 -4.49
C THR A 99 23.44 18.62 -5.18
N ALA A 100 22.15 18.86 -5.00
CA ALA A 100 21.07 18.08 -5.59
C ALA A 100 19.91 19.01 -5.92
N GLY A 101 19.61 19.20 -7.21
CA GLY A 101 18.69 20.24 -7.67
C GLY A 101 19.06 21.62 -7.13
N ASN A 102 18.09 22.31 -6.55
CA ASN A 102 18.28 23.61 -5.87
C ASN A 102 18.77 23.49 -4.42
N GLY A 103 19.11 22.28 -3.96
CA GLY A 103 19.54 21.97 -2.59
C GLY A 103 21.05 21.82 -2.47
N ARG A 104 21.57 22.20 -1.31
CA ARG A 104 22.96 21.98 -0.87
C ARG A 104 22.94 21.21 0.45
N PHE A 105 23.71 20.13 0.50
CA PHE A 105 23.81 19.22 1.61
C PHE A 105 25.24 19.16 2.12
N VAL A 106 25.42 19.24 3.44
CA VAL A 106 26.69 18.94 4.11
C VAL A 106 26.50 17.65 4.88
N LEU A 107 27.21 16.61 4.45
CA LEU A 107 27.24 15.30 5.09
C LEU A 107 28.48 15.25 5.99
N ASP A 108 28.26 15.20 7.30
CA ASP A 108 29.30 15.28 8.30
C ASP A 108 29.38 13.99 9.13
N PHE A 109 30.35 13.16 8.80
CA PHE A 109 30.62 11.89 9.48
C PHE A 109 31.66 12.12 10.59
N LEU A 110 31.29 11.84 11.84
CA LEU A 110 32.13 12.02 13.02
C LEU A 110 32.31 10.69 13.76
N SER A 111 33.56 10.28 13.94
CA SER A 111 33.95 9.18 14.82
C SER A 111 34.59 9.77 16.08
N PRO A 112 33.85 9.93 17.19
CA PRO A 112 34.32 10.62 18.37
C PRO A 112 35.48 9.89 19.06
N VAL A 113 36.42 10.65 19.61
CA VAL A 113 37.40 10.13 20.57
C VAL A 113 37.10 10.76 21.92
N SER A 114 36.77 9.92 22.92
CA SER A 114 36.49 10.36 24.29
C SER A 114 37.60 9.91 25.24
N PRO A 115 38.70 10.69 25.43
CA PRO A 115 39.90 10.19 26.10
C PRO A 115 39.72 9.84 27.59
N LYS A 116 38.69 10.40 28.23
CA LYS A 116 38.43 10.30 29.67
C LYS A 116 37.18 9.51 30.02
N ASP A 117 36.42 9.06 29.02
CA ASP A 117 35.18 8.30 29.22
C ASP A 117 35.39 6.88 28.67
N TYR A 118 35.72 5.97 29.57
CA TYR A 118 36.03 4.57 29.22
C TYR A 118 34.80 3.84 28.68
N VAL A 119 33.60 4.18 29.14
CA VAL A 119 32.35 3.58 28.65
C VAL A 119 32.12 4.01 27.21
N ARG A 120 32.22 5.31 26.90
CA ARG A 120 32.12 5.81 25.52
C ARG A 120 33.26 5.34 24.62
N ARG A 121 34.39 4.92 25.19
CA ARG A 121 35.48 4.26 24.45
C ARG A 121 35.20 2.78 24.15
N SER A 122 34.49 2.09 25.05
CA SER A 122 34.15 0.67 24.86
C SER A 122 32.99 0.46 23.89
N LEU A 123 32.24 1.52 23.58
CA LEU A 123 31.15 1.51 22.61
C LEU A 123 31.64 2.21 21.33
N PRO A 124 31.78 1.51 20.20
CA PRO A 124 32.13 2.16 18.97
C PRO A 124 30.96 3.03 18.48
N PHE A 125 31.23 4.31 18.17
CA PHE A 125 30.24 5.29 17.74
C PHE A 125 30.65 5.92 16.40
N SER A 126 29.65 6.17 15.55
CA SER A 126 29.78 6.96 14.32
C SER A 126 28.52 7.82 14.17
N TYR A 127 28.70 9.14 14.14
CA TYR A 127 27.62 10.09 13.90
C TYR A 127 27.62 10.53 12.45
N LEU A 128 26.44 10.70 11.88
CA LEU A 128 26.24 11.42 10.64
C LEU A 128 25.37 12.63 10.94
N THR A 129 25.84 13.84 10.64
CA THR A 129 25.07 15.09 10.70
C THR A 129 24.79 15.55 9.27
N ILE A 130 23.53 15.85 8.97
CA ILE A 130 23.10 16.31 7.64
C ILE A 130 22.62 17.75 7.77
N SER A 131 23.31 18.68 7.13
CA SER A 131 22.84 20.07 7.04
C SER A 131 22.32 20.33 5.64
N ALA A 132 21.07 20.77 5.53
CA ALA A 132 20.43 21.06 4.25
C ALA A 132 20.13 22.56 4.14
N SER A 133 20.39 23.13 2.97
CA SER A 133 20.09 24.53 2.65
C SER A 133 19.76 24.69 1.18
N GLY A 134 19.20 25.84 0.81
CA GLY A 134 19.13 26.23 -0.59
C GLY A 134 20.51 26.46 -1.21
N PHE A 135 20.59 26.29 -2.52
CA PHE A 135 21.75 26.53 -3.36
C PHE A 135 21.46 27.68 -4.33
N GLY A 136 22.45 28.51 -4.67
CA GLY A 136 22.26 29.57 -5.67
C GLY A 136 21.23 30.67 -5.35
N GLY A 137 20.87 30.84 -4.07
CA GLY A 137 19.86 31.83 -3.63
C GLY A 137 18.42 31.33 -3.60
N TYR A 138 18.16 30.08 -3.99
CA TYR A 138 16.84 29.45 -3.89
C TYR A 138 16.53 29.01 -2.45
N SER A 139 15.24 28.83 -2.14
CA SER A 139 14.76 28.26 -0.87
C SER A 139 13.85 27.06 -1.16
N PRO A 140 14.43 25.88 -1.45
CA PRO A 140 13.68 24.72 -1.88
C PRO A 140 12.95 24.01 -0.74
N SER A 141 11.94 23.23 -1.09
CA SER A 141 11.36 22.22 -0.18
C SER A 141 12.28 21.02 -0.11
N ILE A 142 12.68 20.59 1.09
CA ILE A 142 13.65 19.50 1.28
C ILE A 142 13.08 18.43 2.22
N GLN A 143 13.16 17.17 1.78
CA GLN A 143 12.98 15.99 2.63
C GLN A 143 14.26 15.17 2.58
N VAL A 144 14.69 14.60 3.71
CA VAL A 144 15.88 13.74 3.79
C VAL A 144 15.46 12.36 4.25
N TYR A 145 16.01 11.35 3.60
CA TYR A 145 15.82 9.95 3.92
C TYR A 145 17.17 9.30 4.21
N SER A 146 17.24 8.48 5.26
CA SER A 146 18.41 7.64 5.53
C SER A 146 18.03 6.29 6.09
N ASP A 147 18.67 5.23 5.58
CA ASP A 147 18.48 3.86 6.03
C ASP A 147 19.80 3.12 6.30
N ILE A 148 19.66 2.00 7.00
CA ILE A 148 20.64 0.93 7.12
C ILE A 148 19.92 -0.42 7.08
N ASP A 149 20.67 -1.51 6.89
CA ASP A 149 20.14 -2.88 6.85
C ASP A 149 20.90 -3.85 7.77
N ASN A 150 20.60 -5.14 7.66
CA ASN A 150 21.23 -6.20 8.45
C ASN A 150 22.73 -6.43 8.17
N SER A 151 23.32 -5.82 7.14
CA SER A 151 24.79 -5.85 6.88
C SER A 151 25.59 -5.32 8.07
N TRP A 152 24.98 -4.50 8.92
CA TRP A 152 25.59 -3.96 10.14
C TRP A 152 25.70 -4.96 11.29
N THR A 153 25.13 -6.16 11.18
CA THR A 153 25.13 -7.17 12.25
C THR A 153 26.34 -8.12 12.24
N GLY A 154 27.22 -8.00 11.23
CA GLY A 154 28.39 -8.88 11.06
C GLY A 154 28.06 -10.27 10.54
N GLN A 155 26.79 -10.56 10.29
CA GLN A 155 26.36 -11.75 9.57
C GLN A 155 26.11 -11.35 8.11
N PHE A 156 26.85 -11.98 7.19
CA PHE A 156 26.77 -11.67 5.77
C PHE A 156 26.07 -12.80 5.04
N GLY A 157 24.99 -12.49 4.32
CA GLY A 157 24.18 -13.45 3.59
C GLY A 157 22.81 -12.89 3.27
N TYR A 158 22.18 -13.44 2.24
CA TYR A 158 20.78 -13.14 1.92
C TYR A 158 19.90 -13.81 3.00
N ASP A 159 18.98 -13.06 3.63
CA ASP A 159 18.07 -13.52 4.70
C ASP A 159 18.71 -13.87 6.06
N VAL A 160 19.63 -13.04 6.57
CA VAL A 160 20.02 -13.13 7.98
C VAL A 160 18.80 -12.89 8.88
N SER A 161 18.40 -13.93 9.61
CA SER A 161 17.33 -13.83 10.61
C SER A 161 17.72 -12.79 11.65
N THR A 162 16.98 -11.68 11.66
CA THR A 162 17.32 -10.50 12.47
C THR A 162 16.09 -10.07 13.24
N THR A 163 16.23 -9.89 14.54
CA THR A 163 15.21 -9.27 15.38
C THR A 163 15.35 -7.76 15.31
N TRP A 164 14.26 -7.10 14.92
CA TRP A 164 14.17 -5.65 14.77
C TRP A 164 13.25 -5.08 15.85
N ASN A 165 13.64 -3.98 16.48
CA ASN A 165 12.77 -3.23 17.39
C ASN A 165 12.82 -1.75 17.05
N TYR A 166 11.69 -1.08 17.27
CA TYR A 166 11.56 0.36 17.18
C TYR A 166 10.95 0.89 18.47
N ALA A 167 11.54 1.95 19.02
CA ALA A 167 11.01 2.64 20.18
C ALA A 167 11.26 4.14 20.06
N THR A 168 10.36 4.93 20.62
CA THR A 168 10.57 6.36 20.84
C THR A 168 10.79 6.61 22.32
N SER A 169 11.79 7.43 22.64
CA SER A 169 12.04 7.94 23.98
C SER A 169 12.19 9.45 23.90
N TRP A 170 11.18 10.17 24.39
CA TRP A 170 11.04 11.61 24.18
C TRP A 170 11.04 11.94 22.68
N THR A 171 11.95 12.81 22.25
CA THR A 171 12.14 13.20 20.85
C THR A 171 13.13 12.28 20.11
N THR A 172 13.60 11.20 20.71
CA THR A 172 14.60 10.32 20.11
C THR A 172 13.94 9.04 19.63
N SER A 173 13.98 8.81 18.32
CA SER A 173 13.56 7.55 17.71
C SER A 173 14.76 6.61 17.66
N VAL A 174 14.59 5.40 18.16
CA VAL A 174 15.64 4.39 18.28
C VAL A 174 15.16 3.11 17.62
N CYS A 175 15.90 2.70 16.60
CA CYS A 175 15.82 1.38 16.02
C CYS A 175 16.95 0.51 16.56
N THR A 176 16.68 -0.78 16.80
CA THR A 176 17.71 -1.75 17.12
C THR A 176 17.58 -2.99 16.24
N MET A 177 18.70 -3.56 15.84
CA MET A 177 18.75 -4.86 15.17
C MET A 177 19.74 -5.79 15.87
N THR A 178 19.34 -7.04 16.03
CA THR A 178 20.17 -8.10 16.63
C THR A 178 20.02 -9.35 15.77
N ALA A 179 21.14 -9.89 15.29
CA ALA A 179 21.12 -11.11 14.51
C ALA A 179 20.78 -12.32 15.41
N ASN A 180 19.85 -13.15 14.95
CA ASN A 180 19.40 -14.33 15.68
C ASN A 180 20.42 -15.45 15.55
N GLY A 181 20.64 -16.21 16.63
CA GLY A 181 21.57 -17.35 16.62
C GLY A 181 23.05 -16.97 16.66
N ALA A 182 23.40 -15.70 16.85
CA ALA A 182 24.77 -15.25 17.03
C ALA A 182 25.42 -15.84 18.30
N ALA A 183 26.60 -16.43 18.18
CA ALA A 183 27.38 -16.87 19.34
C ALA A 183 28.04 -15.64 20.02
N PRO A 184 27.93 -15.47 21.35
CA PRO A 184 28.63 -14.40 22.06
C PRO A 184 30.14 -14.42 21.75
N TYR A 185 30.72 -13.24 21.50
CA TYR A 185 32.13 -13.06 21.18
C TYR A 185 32.60 -13.69 19.85
N SER A 186 31.67 -14.08 18.96
CA SER A 186 32.01 -14.49 17.60
C SER A 186 32.33 -13.30 16.69
N GLU A 187 33.18 -13.53 15.71
CA GLU A 187 33.52 -12.56 14.68
C GLU A 187 33.59 -13.23 13.32
N ASP A 188 33.37 -12.46 12.26
CA ASP A 188 33.66 -12.83 10.90
C ASP A 188 34.42 -11.70 10.20
N HIS A 189 35.65 -11.99 9.79
CA HIS A 189 36.55 -11.04 9.12
C HIS A 189 36.65 -9.69 9.87
N ASP A 190 36.94 -9.76 11.17
CA ASP A 190 37.07 -8.62 12.09
C ASP A 190 35.76 -7.89 12.46
N MET A 191 34.59 -8.36 11.98
CA MET A 191 33.30 -7.81 12.36
C MET A 191 32.63 -8.69 13.42
N ALA A 192 32.26 -8.09 14.56
CA ALA A 192 31.54 -8.80 15.61
C ALA A 192 30.17 -9.27 15.09
N GLN A 193 29.87 -10.56 15.26
CA GLN A 193 28.56 -11.12 14.89
C GLN A 193 27.55 -11.08 16.04
N TRP A 194 27.96 -10.59 17.21
CA TRP A 194 27.20 -10.54 18.46
C TRP A 194 26.97 -9.11 18.92
N GLY A 195 25.91 -8.92 19.72
CA GLY A 195 25.50 -7.62 20.24
C GLY A 195 24.33 -7.03 19.47
N THR A 196 24.10 -5.74 19.67
CA THR A 196 22.94 -5.03 19.10
C THR A 196 23.44 -3.80 18.37
N VAL A 197 23.10 -3.69 17.09
CA VAL A 197 23.22 -2.45 16.33
C VAL A 197 22.06 -1.57 16.77
N VAL A 198 22.35 -0.31 17.06
CA VAL A 198 21.35 0.70 17.38
C VAL A 198 21.45 1.74 16.29
N TYR A 199 20.35 2.21 15.71
CA TYR A 199 20.29 3.32 14.76
C TYR A 199 19.24 4.29 15.23
N SER A 200 19.63 5.54 15.49
CA SER A 200 18.71 6.50 16.08
C SER A 200 18.86 7.87 15.49
N THR A 201 17.81 8.66 15.67
CA THR A 201 17.83 10.07 15.35
C THR A 201 16.93 10.81 16.33
N ARG A 202 17.15 12.11 16.44
CA ARG A 202 16.38 12.97 17.33
C ARG A 202 15.60 13.97 16.50
N GLU A 203 14.30 14.02 16.71
CA GLU A 203 13.43 15.06 16.18
C GLU A 203 13.84 16.42 16.77
N ASN A 204 13.94 17.43 15.91
CA ASN A 204 14.28 18.80 16.29
C ASN A 204 13.17 19.79 15.88
N THR A 205 13.41 20.61 14.87
CA THR A 205 12.46 21.56 14.26
C THR A 205 11.79 20.99 13.00
N SER A 206 11.99 19.70 12.72
CA SER A 206 11.54 19.00 11.51
C SER A 206 10.69 17.79 11.91
N GLU A 207 9.68 17.46 11.11
CA GLU A 207 8.83 16.30 11.37
C GLU A 207 9.60 15.02 11.03
N LEU A 208 9.64 14.07 11.96
CA LEU A 208 10.33 12.80 11.79
C LEU A 208 9.33 11.64 11.67
N SER A 209 9.44 10.84 10.61
CA SER A 209 8.78 9.54 10.51
C SER A 209 9.79 8.42 10.37
N ALA A 210 9.40 7.21 10.77
CA ALA A 210 10.22 6.01 10.67
C ALA A 210 9.40 4.85 10.09
N ALA A 211 10.05 4.01 9.28
CA ALA A 211 9.44 2.82 8.70
C ALA A 211 10.44 1.65 8.69
N SER A 212 9.91 0.43 8.69
CA SER A 212 10.66 -0.82 8.55
C SER A 212 9.98 -1.71 7.52
N GLY A 213 10.75 -2.34 6.65
CA GLY A 213 10.21 -3.22 5.61
C GLY A 213 11.30 -3.60 4.63
N ASN A 214 10.93 -4.09 3.44
CA ASN A 214 11.90 -4.27 2.37
C ASN A 214 12.49 -2.90 1.96
N MET A 215 13.78 -2.85 1.63
CA MET A 215 14.47 -1.64 1.15
C MET A 215 13.72 -0.97 0.03
N ASP A 216 13.37 -1.76 -0.98
CA ASP A 216 12.79 -1.25 -2.21
C ASP A 216 11.40 -0.67 -1.90
N ASP A 217 10.61 -1.31 -1.03
CA ASP A 217 9.29 -0.82 -0.58
C ASP A 217 9.39 0.52 0.16
N VAL A 218 10.28 0.58 1.15
CA VAL A 218 10.42 1.77 2.01
C VAL A 218 11.02 2.93 1.21
N GLN A 219 11.95 2.64 0.29
CA GLN A 219 12.49 3.62 -0.64
C GLN A 219 11.42 4.08 -1.64
N TYR A 220 10.66 3.19 -2.26
CA TYR A 220 9.58 3.51 -3.21
C TYR A 220 8.52 4.45 -2.60
N LEU A 221 8.06 4.16 -1.37
CA LEU A 221 7.14 5.03 -0.63
C LEU A 221 7.76 6.41 -0.34
N SER A 222 9.08 6.44 -0.11
CA SER A 222 9.82 7.67 0.19
C SER A 222 10.22 8.50 -1.04
N THR A 223 10.10 7.98 -2.26
CA THR A 223 10.58 8.63 -3.50
C THR A 223 9.47 9.22 -4.38
N ALA A 224 8.20 8.95 -4.08
CA ALA A 224 7.04 9.32 -4.93
C ALA A 224 7.18 8.74 -6.35
N ALA A 225 7.74 7.54 -6.44
CA ALA A 225 8.13 6.90 -7.69
C ALA A 225 6.96 6.66 -8.64
N TRP A 226 5.72 6.51 -8.16
CA TRP A 226 4.55 6.40 -9.03
C TRP A 226 4.19 7.75 -9.67
N PRO A 227 4.26 7.90 -11.01
CA PRO A 227 4.09 9.19 -11.66
C PRO A 227 2.62 9.60 -11.88
N HIS A 228 1.65 8.72 -11.59
CA HIS A 228 0.24 8.99 -11.85
C HIS A 228 -0.51 9.47 -10.62
N ASN A 229 -1.68 10.08 -10.85
CA ASN A 229 -2.56 10.63 -9.82
C ASN A 229 -3.64 9.66 -9.32
N TYR A 230 -3.64 8.42 -9.81
CA TYR A 230 -4.50 7.31 -9.34
C TYR A 230 -3.64 6.23 -8.67
N THR A 231 -4.26 5.28 -7.97
CA THR A 231 -3.53 4.22 -7.26
C THR A 231 -2.91 3.21 -8.22
N ILE A 232 -1.68 2.79 -7.96
CA ILE A 232 -0.97 1.75 -8.70
C ILE A 232 -1.63 0.39 -8.50
N HIS A 233 -1.68 -0.45 -9.55
CA HIS A 233 -2.32 -1.78 -9.50
C HIS A 233 -1.56 -2.80 -8.65
N ASP A 234 -0.27 -2.90 -8.85
CA ASP A 234 0.61 -3.79 -8.09
C ASP A 234 1.98 -3.12 -7.91
N ILE A 235 2.81 -3.67 -7.05
CA ILE A 235 4.20 -3.21 -6.89
C ILE A 235 5.19 -4.23 -7.45
N GLY A 236 4.74 -5.18 -8.27
CA GLY A 236 5.64 -6.18 -8.85
C GLY A 236 4.91 -7.40 -9.39
N SER A 237 5.56 -8.06 -10.35
CA SER A 237 4.94 -9.12 -11.16
C SER A 237 4.76 -10.47 -10.45
N ALA A 238 5.42 -10.71 -9.32
CA ALA A 238 5.29 -11.97 -8.57
C ALA A 238 5.83 -11.81 -7.16
N TYR A 239 5.11 -12.29 -6.14
CA TYR A 239 5.61 -12.28 -4.75
C TYR A 239 6.97 -13.02 -4.61
N PRO A 240 7.96 -12.48 -3.87
CA PRO A 240 7.95 -11.22 -3.12
C PRO A 240 8.56 -10.03 -3.88
N ASN A 241 8.52 -10.02 -5.22
CA ASN A 241 8.92 -8.89 -6.04
C ASN A 241 8.00 -7.69 -5.78
N ALA A 242 8.59 -6.62 -5.28
CA ALA A 242 7.91 -5.39 -4.90
C ALA A 242 8.65 -4.13 -5.43
N THR A 243 9.30 -4.24 -6.59
CA THR A 243 10.10 -3.17 -7.23
C THR A 243 9.30 -1.92 -7.66
N GLY A 244 7.97 -1.98 -7.58
CA GLY A 244 7.07 -0.91 -8.04
C GLY A 244 7.02 -0.73 -9.56
N HIS A 245 6.22 0.26 -10.00
CA HIS A 245 6.14 0.71 -11.40
C HIS A 245 6.52 2.18 -11.51
N SER A 246 7.74 2.49 -11.11
CA SER A 246 8.30 3.84 -11.16
C SER A 246 8.36 4.43 -12.59
N ASP A 247 8.39 3.57 -13.60
CA ASP A 247 8.28 3.91 -15.02
C ASP A 247 6.86 4.33 -15.44
N GLY A 248 5.87 4.20 -14.55
CA GLY A 248 4.47 4.47 -14.81
C GLY A 248 3.74 3.38 -15.58
N LEU A 249 4.33 2.18 -15.73
CA LEU A 249 3.82 1.08 -16.55
C LEU A 249 3.24 -0.08 -15.71
N ALA A 250 2.24 0.22 -14.87
CA ALA A 250 1.38 -0.79 -14.24
C ALA A 250 0.17 -1.12 -15.13
N GLU A 251 -0.52 -2.23 -14.86
CA GLU A 251 -1.82 -2.50 -15.46
C GLU A 251 -2.82 -1.37 -15.12
N PRO A 252 -3.47 -0.74 -16.12
CA PRO A 252 -4.25 0.47 -15.88
C PRO A 252 -5.64 0.16 -15.32
N MET A 253 -5.77 0.21 -13.99
CA MET A 253 -7.03 0.04 -13.25
C MET A 253 -7.33 1.25 -12.34
N PRO A 254 -7.39 2.48 -12.87
CA PRO A 254 -7.27 3.68 -12.04
C PRO A 254 -8.44 3.94 -11.09
N ILE A 255 -9.70 3.72 -11.51
CA ILE A 255 -10.88 3.86 -10.63
C ILE A 255 -10.94 2.68 -9.65
N GLU A 256 -10.71 1.48 -10.16
CA GLU A 256 -10.70 0.24 -9.38
C GLU A 256 -9.76 0.35 -8.18
N GLU A 257 -8.49 0.69 -8.41
CA GLU A 257 -7.48 0.68 -7.36
C GLU A 257 -7.56 1.88 -6.44
N SER A 258 -7.93 3.06 -6.97
CA SER A 258 -8.19 4.23 -6.14
C SER A 258 -9.39 4.00 -5.22
N GLY A 259 -10.42 3.31 -5.72
CA GLY A 259 -11.56 2.88 -4.91
C GLY A 259 -11.17 1.86 -3.84
N ASN A 260 -10.42 0.82 -4.23
CA ASN A 260 -9.95 -0.23 -3.33
C ASN A 260 -9.13 0.35 -2.18
N LEU A 261 -8.14 1.21 -2.46
CA LEU A 261 -7.25 1.74 -1.43
C LEU A 261 -7.99 2.62 -0.42
N LEU A 262 -8.93 3.46 -0.86
CA LEU A 262 -9.71 4.32 0.04
C LEU A 262 -10.67 3.51 0.93
N ILE A 263 -11.31 2.49 0.36
CA ILE A 263 -12.17 1.56 1.12
C ILE A 263 -11.32 0.79 2.14
N LEU A 264 -10.18 0.23 1.72
CA LEU A 264 -9.27 -0.51 2.58
C LEU A 264 -8.67 0.36 3.70
N ALA A 265 -8.30 1.61 3.40
CA ALA A 265 -7.80 2.55 4.40
C ALA A 265 -8.87 2.81 5.47
N TYR A 266 -10.12 3.03 5.07
CA TYR A 266 -11.20 3.24 6.04
C TYR A 266 -11.52 1.96 6.83
N MET A 267 -11.50 0.79 6.20
CA MET A 267 -11.61 -0.51 6.88
C MET A 267 -10.52 -0.67 7.95
N TYR A 268 -9.26 -0.35 7.62
CA TYR A 268 -8.14 -0.41 8.57
C TYR A 268 -8.35 0.53 9.75
N VAL A 269 -8.75 1.78 9.51
CA VAL A 269 -9.02 2.76 10.59
C VAL A 269 -10.15 2.27 11.48
N ARG A 270 -11.24 1.72 10.89
CA ARG A 270 -12.37 1.16 11.64
C ARG A 270 -11.98 -0.05 12.48
N ALA A 271 -11.15 -0.93 11.96
CA ALA A 271 -10.72 -2.14 12.67
C ALA A 271 -9.69 -1.85 13.77
N SER A 272 -8.76 -0.93 13.53
CA SER A 272 -7.64 -0.63 14.44
C SER A 272 -7.92 0.51 15.43
N GLY A 273 -8.86 1.40 15.11
CA GLY A 273 -9.04 2.67 15.82
C GLY A 273 -7.94 3.71 15.55
N ASN A 274 -6.99 3.42 14.65
CA ASN A 274 -5.81 4.27 14.40
C ASN A 274 -6.11 5.40 13.41
N THR A 275 -6.83 6.43 13.88
CA THR A 275 -7.14 7.62 13.07
C THR A 275 -5.90 8.45 12.74
N ALA A 276 -4.88 8.44 13.59
CA ALA A 276 -3.62 9.16 13.35
C ALA A 276 -2.90 8.64 12.10
N TRP A 277 -2.94 7.33 11.83
CA TRP A 277 -2.38 6.76 10.60
C TRP A 277 -3.07 7.28 9.33
N ALA A 278 -4.39 7.50 9.36
CA ALA A 278 -5.06 8.09 8.21
C ALA A 278 -4.60 9.53 7.95
N VAL A 279 -4.39 10.31 9.01
CA VAL A 279 -3.88 11.70 8.92
C VAL A 279 -2.50 11.74 8.27
N THR A 280 -1.60 10.81 8.60
CA THR A 280 -0.25 10.79 7.99
C THR A 280 -0.25 10.49 6.48
N HIS A 281 -1.35 9.94 5.95
CA HIS A 281 -1.49 9.57 4.54
C HIS A 281 -2.55 10.41 3.81
N ASP A 282 -3.11 11.44 4.45
CA ASP A 282 -4.27 12.18 3.91
C ASP A 282 -3.97 12.87 2.58
N ILE A 283 -2.74 13.35 2.35
CA ILE A 283 -2.33 13.91 1.06
C ILE A 283 -2.38 12.86 -0.05
N LEU A 284 -1.98 11.62 0.25
CA LEU A 284 -1.98 10.52 -0.71
C LEU A 284 -3.41 10.07 -1.01
N PHE A 285 -4.22 9.84 0.02
CA PHE A 285 -5.61 9.44 -0.12
C PHE A 285 -6.45 10.54 -0.78
N GLY A 286 -6.24 11.80 -0.43
CA GLY A 286 -6.91 12.95 -1.03
C GLY A 286 -6.65 13.05 -2.53
N ARG A 287 -5.42 12.78 -2.99
CA ARG A 287 -5.08 12.70 -4.42
C ARG A 287 -5.93 11.66 -5.15
N TYR A 288 -6.07 10.47 -4.58
CA TYR A 288 -6.86 9.39 -5.18
C TYR A 288 -8.36 9.67 -5.11
N ALA A 289 -8.83 10.32 -4.05
CA ALA A 289 -10.20 10.80 -3.95
C ALA A 289 -10.49 11.87 -5.01
N ASP A 290 -9.60 12.84 -5.23
CA ASP A 290 -9.73 13.85 -6.29
C ASP A 290 -9.78 13.22 -7.68
N TYR A 291 -8.99 12.17 -7.92
CA TYR A 291 -9.08 11.39 -9.15
C TYR A 291 -10.47 10.78 -9.34
N LEU A 292 -11.05 10.18 -8.29
CA LEU A 292 -12.41 9.64 -8.33
C LEU A 292 -13.48 10.71 -8.49
N VAL A 293 -13.32 11.90 -7.91
CA VAL A 293 -14.23 13.03 -8.14
C VAL A 293 -14.29 13.41 -9.62
N GLN A 294 -13.14 13.40 -10.30
CA GLN A 294 -13.03 13.82 -11.70
C GLN A 294 -13.46 12.73 -12.69
N ASN A 295 -13.17 11.46 -12.39
CA ASN A 295 -13.27 10.36 -13.36
C ASN A 295 -14.24 9.25 -12.96
N GLY A 296 -14.69 9.25 -11.69
CA GLY A 296 -15.39 8.12 -11.08
C GLY A 296 -16.83 7.91 -11.55
N LEU A 297 -17.56 8.99 -11.88
CA LEU A 297 -18.99 8.88 -12.19
C LEU A 297 -19.26 8.30 -13.57
N TYR A 298 -18.43 8.64 -14.56
CA TYR A 298 -18.56 8.15 -15.93
C TYR A 298 -17.22 7.54 -16.37
N PRO A 299 -16.90 6.32 -15.92
CA PRO A 299 -15.64 5.66 -16.25
C PRO A 299 -15.38 5.68 -17.76
N THR A 300 -14.17 6.10 -18.16
CA THR A 300 -13.69 5.80 -19.51
C THR A 300 -13.49 4.30 -19.66
N ASP A 301 -13.34 3.83 -20.90
CA ASP A 301 -13.00 2.42 -21.19
C ASP A 301 -11.71 2.02 -20.46
N GLN A 302 -11.86 1.25 -19.37
CA GLN A 302 -10.79 0.80 -18.49
C GLN A 302 -11.12 -0.58 -17.92
N LEU A 303 -10.08 -1.27 -17.42
CA LEU A 303 -10.24 -2.55 -16.74
C LEU A 303 -10.78 -2.37 -15.32
N SER A 304 -11.45 -3.41 -14.84
CA SER A 304 -11.75 -3.62 -13.42
C SER A 304 -10.97 -4.84 -12.92
N THR A 305 -11.09 -5.18 -11.65
CA THR A 305 -10.50 -6.41 -11.07
C THR A 305 -10.98 -7.69 -11.77
N ASP A 306 -12.11 -7.64 -12.49
CA ASP A 306 -12.60 -8.71 -13.35
C ASP A 306 -12.10 -8.54 -14.79
N ASP A 307 -10.80 -8.31 -14.95
CA ASP A 307 -10.08 -8.16 -16.21
C ASP A 307 -10.38 -9.25 -17.26
N GLY A 308 -10.67 -10.47 -16.81
CA GLY A 308 -11.10 -11.59 -17.65
C GLY A 308 -12.46 -11.39 -18.35
N ALA A 309 -13.23 -10.37 -17.98
CA ALA A 309 -14.43 -9.90 -18.68
C ALA A 309 -14.11 -8.88 -19.79
N GLY A 310 -12.91 -8.28 -19.77
CA GLY A 310 -12.52 -7.16 -20.63
C GLY A 310 -12.88 -5.79 -20.02
N SER A 311 -12.48 -4.70 -20.71
CA SER A 311 -12.88 -3.35 -20.32
C SER A 311 -14.25 -2.98 -20.90
N ALA A 312 -14.93 -2.07 -20.22
CA ALA A 312 -16.20 -1.50 -20.66
C ALA A 312 -16.24 0.01 -20.38
N PRO A 313 -16.74 0.84 -21.32
CA PRO A 313 -17.00 2.25 -21.04
C PRO A 313 -18.19 2.40 -20.10
N ARG A 314 -18.18 3.46 -19.28
CA ARG A 314 -19.28 3.81 -18.36
C ARG A 314 -19.76 2.62 -17.52
N GLN A 315 -18.81 1.82 -17.03
CA GLN A 315 -19.13 0.62 -16.29
C GLN A 315 -19.76 0.99 -14.94
N THR A 316 -21.04 0.65 -14.76
CA THR A 316 -21.82 1.03 -13.58
C THR A 316 -21.19 0.55 -12.28
N ASN A 317 -20.65 -0.67 -12.25
CA ASN A 317 -20.08 -1.25 -11.04
C ASN A 317 -18.78 -0.55 -10.58
N LEU A 318 -18.00 0.02 -11.51
CA LEU A 318 -16.87 0.91 -11.19
C LEU A 318 -17.36 2.25 -10.64
N ALA A 319 -18.43 2.81 -11.21
CA ALA A 319 -19.01 4.05 -10.71
C ALA A 319 -19.61 3.88 -9.30
N ILE A 320 -20.23 2.73 -8.99
CA ILE A 320 -20.65 2.35 -7.63
C ILE A 320 -19.44 2.35 -6.69
N LYS A 321 -18.32 1.72 -7.09
CA LYS A 321 -17.09 1.71 -6.29
C LYS A 321 -16.59 3.12 -6.00
N ALA A 322 -16.55 3.99 -7.02
CA ALA A 322 -16.13 5.38 -6.84
C ALA A 322 -17.02 6.12 -5.84
N ALA A 323 -18.36 5.96 -5.94
CA ALA A 323 -19.31 6.58 -5.02
C ALA A 323 -19.06 6.13 -3.56
N VAL A 324 -18.93 4.83 -3.34
CA VAL A 324 -18.70 4.24 -1.99
C VAL A 324 -17.34 4.65 -1.44
N ALA A 325 -16.28 4.63 -2.26
CA ALA A 325 -14.94 5.04 -1.85
C ALA A 325 -14.84 6.52 -1.49
N LEU A 326 -15.50 7.40 -2.24
CA LEU A 326 -15.59 8.83 -1.91
C LEU A 326 -16.30 9.07 -0.57
N ASN A 327 -17.37 8.32 -0.30
CA ASN A 327 -18.04 8.40 1.00
C ASN A 327 -17.19 7.83 2.14
N ALA A 328 -16.54 6.70 1.93
CA ALA A 328 -15.59 6.11 2.87
C ALA A 328 -14.47 7.10 3.23
N TYR A 329 -13.85 7.73 2.24
CA TYR A 329 -12.79 8.71 2.46
C TYR A 329 -13.29 9.97 3.16
N GLY A 330 -14.45 10.52 2.76
CA GLY A 330 -15.03 11.69 3.41
C GLY A 330 -15.37 11.45 4.88
N VAL A 331 -15.85 10.24 5.24
CA VAL A 331 -16.08 9.84 6.63
C VAL A 331 -14.76 9.64 7.38
N MET A 332 -13.79 8.95 6.78
CA MET A 332 -12.48 8.69 7.39
C MET A 332 -11.71 9.98 7.71
N SER A 333 -11.70 10.93 6.78
CA SER A 333 -10.95 12.19 6.89
C SER A 333 -11.72 13.32 7.60
N GLY A 334 -13.05 13.18 7.74
CA GLY A 334 -13.93 14.27 8.19
C GLY A 334 -14.21 15.33 7.11
N GLN A 335 -13.73 15.12 5.88
CA GLN A 335 -13.96 16.03 4.76
C GLN A 335 -15.30 15.73 4.08
N GLN A 336 -16.36 16.36 4.60
CA GLN A 336 -17.75 16.12 4.17
C GLN A 336 -18.01 16.35 2.67
N SER A 337 -17.18 17.16 1.99
CA SER A 337 -17.25 17.36 0.53
C SER A 337 -17.17 16.05 -0.24
N TYR A 338 -16.23 15.16 0.10
CA TYR A 338 -16.10 13.86 -0.58
C TYR A 338 -17.30 12.95 -0.30
N SER A 339 -17.80 12.93 0.93
CA SER A 339 -19.03 12.19 1.26
C SER A 339 -20.25 12.70 0.50
N ASN A 340 -20.37 14.01 0.34
CA ASN A 340 -21.46 14.60 -0.43
C ASN A 340 -21.33 14.25 -1.93
N THR A 341 -20.12 14.27 -2.48
CA THR A 341 -19.87 13.85 -3.88
C THR A 341 -20.19 12.37 -4.08
N GLY A 342 -19.76 11.49 -3.17
CA GLY A 342 -20.07 10.06 -3.24
C GLY A 342 -21.59 9.79 -3.22
N LYS A 343 -22.32 10.48 -2.35
CA LYS A 343 -23.79 10.41 -2.31
C LYS A 343 -24.45 11.02 -3.55
N ALA A 344 -23.89 12.08 -4.12
CA ALA A 344 -24.36 12.64 -5.38
C ALA A 344 -24.14 11.66 -6.55
N PHE A 345 -23.03 10.93 -6.58
CA PHE A 345 -22.80 9.87 -7.58
C PHE A 345 -23.83 8.75 -7.42
N ALA A 346 -24.09 8.30 -6.19
CA ALA A 346 -25.12 7.30 -5.92
C ALA A 346 -26.53 7.78 -6.35
N ASP A 347 -26.86 9.06 -6.14
CA ASP A 347 -28.10 9.64 -6.62
C ASP A 347 -28.17 9.69 -8.15
N VAL A 348 -27.07 9.98 -8.85
CA VAL A 348 -27.04 9.91 -10.32
C VAL A 348 -27.25 8.47 -10.81
N LEU A 349 -26.51 7.52 -10.23
CA LEU A 349 -26.54 6.11 -10.63
C LEU A 349 -27.92 5.48 -10.40
N TYR A 350 -28.51 5.68 -9.21
CA TYR A 350 -29.77 5.04 -8.83
C TYR A 350 -31.00 5.98 -8.91
N GLY A 351 -30.91 7.18 -8.36
CA GLY A 351 -32.01 8.15 -8.30
C GLY A 351 -32.38 8.71 -9.68
N SER A 352 -31.38 9.20 -10.41
CA SER A 352 -31.49 9.69 -11.78
C SER A 352 -31.43 8.58 -12.83
N ARG A 353 -31.16 7.34 -12.42
CA ARG A 353 -31.19 6.11 -13.23
C ARG A 353 -30.12 6.04 -14.31
N ALA A 354 -28.95 6.63 -14.08
CA ALA A 354 -27.84 6.45 -15.03
C ALA A 354 -27.32 5.01 -15.03
N GLY A 355 -27.25 4.36 -13.87
CA GLY A 355 -26.72 3.00 -13.70
C GLY A 355 -27.77 1.91 -13.56
N THR A 356 -29.05 2.20 -13.80
CA THR A 356 -30.14 1.21 -13.66
C THR A 356 -30.96 1.15 -14.93
N ASP A 357 -31.69 0.07 -15.13
CA ASP A 357 -32.67 -0.01 -16.22
C ASP A 357 -33.80 1.03 -16.03
N ALA A 358 -34.57 1.29 -17.10
CA ALA A 358 -35.68 2.24 -17.07
C ALA A 358 -36.67 2.03 -15.92
N ALA A 359 -36.92 0.78 -15.51
CA ALA A 359 -37.86 0.45 -14.44
C ALA A 359 -37.23 0.47 -13.03
N ARG A 360 -35.90 0.63 -12.91
CA ARG A 360 -35.14 0.49 -11.65
C ARG A 360 -35.33 -0.87 -10.99
N ASN A 361 -35.36 -1.93 -11.79
CA ASN A 361 -35.38 -3.31 -11.33
C ASN A 361 -33.95 -3.85 -11.09
N HIS A 362 -32.94 -3.33 -11.79
CA HIS A 362 -31.55 -3.79 -11.63
C HIS A 362 -30.52 -2.72 -12.02
N PHE A 363 -29.26 -2.94 -11.62
CA PHE A 363 -28.14 -2.15 -12.12
C PHE A 363 -27.65 -2.70 -13.47
N THR A 364 -27.46 -1.81 -14.44
CA THR A 364 -26.96 -2.14 -15.79
C THR A 364 -25.45 -2.39 -15.75
N LEU A 365 -24.90 -3.12 -16.72
CA LEU A 365 -23.45 -3.25 -16.85
C LEU A 365 -22.82 -1.91 -17.26
N GLU A 366 -23.42 -1.29 -18.28
CA GLU A 366 -23.05 0.03 -18.80
C GLU A 366 -24.15 1.05 -18.50
N GLU A 367 -23.76 2.24 -18.08
CA GLU A 367 -24.72 3.30 -17.79
C GLU A 367 -25.53 3.69 -19.04
N GLY A 368 -26.85 3.67 -18.92
CA GLY A 368 -27.79 3.99 -19.99
C GLY A 368 -28.12 2.85 -20.96
N ASP A 369 -27.59 1.64 -20.76
CA ASP A 369 -27.98 0.46 -21.53
C ASP A 369 -28.91 -0.47 -20.72
N ASP A 370 -30.22 -0.23 -20.86
CA ASP A 370 -31.30 -1.00 -20.23
C ASP A 370 -31.28 -2.51 -20.53
N ALA A 371 -30.62 -2.94 -21.63
CA ALA A 371 -30.57 -4.35 -22.01
C ALA A 371 -29.53 -5.15 -21.19
N THR A 372 -28.63 -4.45 -20.51
CA THR A 372 -27.53 -5.06 -19.77
C THR A 372 -27.82 -5.14 -18.28
N TRP A 373 -27.07 -5.99 -17.57
CA TRP A 373 -27.08 -6.05 -16.12
C TRP A 373 -25.73 -6.55 -15.58
N THR A 374 -25.40 -6.19 -14.34
CA THR A 374 -24.18 -6.65 -13.65
C THR A 374 -24.46 -7.05 -12.21
N THR A 375 -23.68 -7.99 -11.70
CA THR A 375 -23.64 -8.27 -10.25
C THR A 375 -22.96 -7.08 -9.57
N ALA A 376 -23.75 -6.16 -9.01
CA ALA A 376 -23.31 -4.96 -8.31
C ALA A 376 -22.62 -5.25 -6.95
N PHE A 377 -21.54 -6.04 -6.96
CA PHE A 377 -20.81 -6.46 -5.76
C PHE A 377 -20.16 -5.28 -5.02
N ASN A 378 -19.87 -4.15 -5.69
CA ASN A 378 -19.32 -2.96 -5.04
C ASN A 378 -20.31 -2.22 -4.12
N LEU A 379 -21.56 -2.69 -4.00
CA LEU A 379 -22.47 -2.29 -2.93
C LEU A 379 -22.10 -2.90 -1.57
N PHE A 380 -21.34 -4.00 -1.54
CA PHE A 380 -21.01 -4.68 -0.28
C PHE A 380 -20.20 -3.79 0.69
N PRO A 381 -19.14 -3.06 0.26
CA PRO A 381 -18.44 -2.16 1.17
C PRO A 381 -19.32 -1.05 1.76
N ASP A 382 -20.36 -0.60 1.05
CA ASP A 382 -21.34 0.37 1.57
C ASP A 382 -22.09 -0.19 2.80
N VAL A 383 -22.46 -1.47 2.72
CA VAL A 383 -23.13 -2.22 3.79
C VAL A 383 -22.16 -2.54 4.92
N LEU A 384 -20.99 -3.11 4.59
CA LEU A 384 -19.99 -3.53 5.58
C LEU A 384 -19.53 -2.37 6.47
N LEU A 385 -19.38 -1.19 5.88
CA LEU A 385 -18.87 0.00 6.56
C LEU A 385 -19.98 0.91 7.10
N ASP A 386 -21.26 0.53 6.95
CA ASP A 386 -22.43 1.30 7.38
C ASP A 386 -22.39 2.76 6.85
N LEU A 387 -22.06 2.92 5.58
CA LEU A 387 -21.79 4.22 4.95
C LEU A 387 -23.06 4.94 4.47
N HIS A 388 -24.11 4.18 4.16
CA HIS A 388 -25.37 4.66 3.60
C HIS A 388 -25.15 5.59 2.39
N THR A 389 -24.25 5.20 1.49
CA THR A 389 -23.98 5.91 0.23
C THR A 389 -25.17 5.73 -0.71
N PHE A 390 -25.67 4.50 -0.84
CA PHE A 390 -26.86 4.17 -1.61
C PHE A 390 -28.09 4.03 -0.71
N PRO A 391 -29.30 4.38 -1.21
CA PRO A 391 -30.53 4.18 -0.45
C PRO A 391 -30.86 2.68 -0.29
N PRO A 392 -31.56 2.25 0.78
CA PRO A 392 -31.95 0.85 0.96
C PRO A 392 -32.67 0.23 -0.24
N ALA A 393 -33.45 1.03 -0.97
CA ALA A 393 -34.14 0.59 -2.19
C ALA A 393 -33.17 0.09 -3.28
N ALA A 394 -31.94 0.59 -3.34
CA ALA A 394 -30.91 0.08 -4.25
C ALA A 394 -30.45 -1.35 -3.89
N LEU A 395 -30.47 -1.70 -2.60
CA LEU A 395 -30.16 -3.06 -2.13
C LEU A 395 -31.35 -4.00 -2.32
N ASP A 396 -32.58 -3.49 -2.14
CA ASP A 396 -33.80 -4.28 -2.33
C ASP A 396 -33.97 -4.73 -3.79
N VAL A 397 -33.70 -3.85 -4.76
CA VAL A 397 -33.85 -4.19 -6.20
C VAL A 397 -32.82 -5.22 -6.66
N THR A 398 -31.57 -5.12 -6.18
CA THR A 398 -30.54 -6.12 -6.51
C THR A 398 -30.88 -7.49 -5.94
N ALA A 399 -31.27 -7.53 -4.66
CA ALA A 399 -31.70 -8.77 -4.00
C ALA A 399 -32.90 -9.43 -4.71
N ALA A 400 -33.86 -8.65 -5.20
CA ALA A 400 -35.02 -9.16 -5.93
C ALA A 400 -34.68 -9.63 -7.35
N PHE A 401 -33.67 -9.03 -7.99
CA PHE A 401 -33.30 -9.33 -9.38
C PHE A 401 -32.56 -10.65 -9.55
N TYR A 402 -31.59 -10.95 -8.68
CA TYR A 402 -30.67 -12.08 -8.88
C TYR A 402 -31.33 -13.46 -9.07
N PRO A 403 -32.40 -13.83 -8.35
CA PRO A 403 -33.10 -15.09 -8.61
C PRO A 403 -33.66 -15.23 -10.03
N GLY A 404 -33.98 -14.11 -10.70
CA GLY A 404 -34.48 -14.09 -12.07
C GLY A 404 -33.41 -14.31 -13.14
N VAL A 405 -32.13 -14.09 -12.81
CA VAL A 405 -30.98 -14.25 -13.73
C VAL A 405 -30.04 -15.40 -13.37
N ARG A 406 -30.32 -16.11 -12.26
CA ARG A 406 -29.58 -17.31 -11.84
C ARG A 406 -29.62 -18.38 -12.94
N ARG A 407 -28.45 -18.93 -13.26
CA ARG A 407 -28.28 -20.08 -14.16
C ARG A 407 -28.08 -21.38 -13.34
N GLU A 408 -27.76 -22.47 -14.02
CA GLU A 408 -27.69 -23.82 -13.42
C GLU A 408 -26.76 -23.92 -12.21
N ALA A 409 -25.59 -23.26 -12.23
CA ALA A 409 -24.64 -23.30 -11.10
C ALA A 409 -24.51 -21.98 -10.33
N GLY A 410 -25.23 -20.93 -10.72
CA GLY A 410 -25.16 -19.63 -10.05
C GLY A 410 -25.47 -18.44 -10.94
N VAL A 411 -25.21 -17.24 -10.44
CA VAL A 411 -25.43 -15.98 -11.17
C VAL A 411 -24.16 -15.61 -11.94
N PRO A 412 -24.24 -15.34 -13.26
CA PRO A 412 -23.11 -14.81 -14.02
C PRO A 412 -22.64 -13.45 -13.48
N LEU A 413 -21.39 -13.10 -13.75
CA LEU A 413 -20.87 -11.79 -13.34
C LEU A 413 -21.67 -10.63 -13.95
N ASP A 414 -22.06 -10.76 -15.22
CA ASP A 414 -22.92 -9.82 -15.94
C ASP A 414 -23.71 -10.50 -17.07
N SER A 415 -24.53 -9.72 -17.77
CA SER A 415 -25.39 -10.18 -18.86
C SER A 415 -24.67 -10.79 -20.07
N ALA A 416 -23.41 -10.44 -20.32
CA ALA A 416 -22.63 -10.90 -21.46
C ALA A 416 -21.89 -12.22 -21.18
N LEU A 417 -21.81 -12.64 -19.92
CA LEU A 417 -20.99 -13.75 -19.48
C LEU A 417 -21.78 -15.01 -19.11
N ASP A 418 -21.09 -16.13 -19.15
CA ASP A 418 -21.56 -17.46 -18.77
C ASP A 418 -20.71 -18.09 -17.65
N TRP A 419 -19.83 -17.29 -17.06
CA TRP A 419 -19.10 -17.58 -15.85
C TRP A 419 -19.45 -16.57 -14.75
N GLY A 420 -19.24 -16.99 -13.51
CA GLY A 420 -19.41 -16.17 -12.31
C GLY A 420 -18.20 -16.29 -11.40
N LYS A 421 -18.26 -15.58 -10.27
CA LYS A 421 -17.21 -15.56 -9.26
C LYS A 421 -17.76 -15.79 -7.86
N THR A 422 -17.23 -16.77 -7.13
CA THR A 422 -17.78 -17.21 -5.85
C THR A 422 -17.64 -16.15 -4.75
N ASP A 423 -16.55 -15.38 -4.75
CA ASP A 423 -16.32 -14.25 -3.86
C ASP A 423 -17.36 -13.14 -4.09
N TRP A 424 -17.59 -12.75 -5.35
CA TRP A 424 -18.62 -11.76 -5.71
C TRP A 424 -20.05 -12.24 -5.41
N MET A 425 -20.32 -13.54 -5.57
CA MET A 425 -21.58 -14.12 -5.14
C MET A 425 -21.79 -14.00 -3.63
N LEU A 426 -20.76 -14.19 -2.80
CA LEU A 426 -20.90 -14.02 -1.35
C LEU A 426 -20.93 -12.55 -0.92
N TRP A 427 -20.32 -11.64 -1.67
CA TRP A 427 -20.53 -10.20 -1.50
C TRP A 427 -21.99 -9.82 -1.82
N ALA A 428 -22.53 -10.31 -2.94
CA ALA A 428 -23.94 -10.11 -3.31
C ALA A 428 -24.90 -10.74 -2.30
N ALA A 429 -24.55 -11.90 -1.72
CA ALA A 429 -25.30 -12.53 -0.64
C ALA A 429 -25.35 -11.65 0.62
N ALA A 430 -24.20 -11.09 1.03
CA ALA A 430 -24.10 -10.20 2.18
C ALA A 430 -24.87 -8.90 1.96
N THR A 431 -24.76 -8.29 0.78
CA THR A 431 -25.57 -7.13 0.38
C THR A 431 -27.06 -7.44 0.41
N SER A 432 -27.46 -8.60 -0.14
CA SER A 432 -28.86 -9.04 -0.14
C SER A 432 -29.41 -9.27 1.26
N ALA A 433 -28.59 -9.76 2.20
CA ALA A 433 -28.96 -9.95 3.60
C ALA A 433 -29.27 -8.64 4.33
N ALA A 434 -28.64 -7.54 3.91
CA ALA A 434 -28.86 -6.22 4.49
C ALA A 434 -30.10 -5.49 3.95
N SER A 435 -30.70 -5.99 2.86
CA SER A 435 -31.93 -5.47 2.27
C SER A 435 -33.11 -5.48 3.26
N ALA A 436 -34.03 -4.52 3.13
CA ALA A 436 -35.20 -4.43 3.99
C ALA A 436 -36.13 -5.65 3.79
N GLY A 437 -36.19 -6.18 2.56
CA GLY A 437 -36.91 -7.40 2.21
C GLY A 437 -36.39 -8.65 2.95
N ALA A 438 -35.07 -8.79 3.12
CA ALA A 438 -34.47 -9.91 3.85
C ALA A 438 -34.75 -9.86 5.36
N ARG A 439 -34.78 -8.66 5.96
CA ARG A 439 -35.13 -8.47 7.39
C ARG A 439 -36.61 -8.77 7.70
N ALA A 440 -37.49 -8.64 6.70
CA ALA A 440 -38.91 -8.98 6.82
C ALA A 440 -39.21 -10.47 6.55
N GLY A 441 -38.53 -11.08 5.56
CA GLY A 441 -38.73 -12.48 5.14
C GLY A 441 -38.30 -13.53 6.18
N ALA A 442 -37.26 -13.24 6.99
CA ALA A 442 -36.85 -14.13 8.08
C ALA A 442 -37.94 -14.32 9.17
N ARG A 443 -38.95 -13.44 9.22
CA ARG A 443 -40.09 -13.53 10.14
C ARG A 443 -41.34 -14.17 9.54
N ALA A 444 -41.38 -14.44 8.23
CA ALA A 444 -42.59 -14.83 7.52
C ALA A 444 -42.34 -15.94 6.47
N GLY A 445 -41.91 -17.12 6.92
CA GLY A 445 -42.14 -18.40 6.23
C GLY A 445 -41.42 -18.67 4.90
N GLY A 446 -40.25 -19.31 4.98
CA GLY A 446 -39.94 -20.51 4.18
C GLY A 446 -39.52 -20.41 2.70
N GLY A 447 -39.36 -19.22 2.11
CA GLY A 447 -38.70 -19.07 0.80
C GLY A 447 -37.18 -18.85 0.97
N ALA A 448 -36.35 -19.52 0.16
CA ALA A 448 -34.91 -19.27 0.14
C ALA A 448 -34.64 -17.83 -0.32
N SER A 449 -33.98 -17.02 0.51
CA SER A 449 -33.63 -15.64 0.16
C SER A 449 -32.55 -15.62 -0.93
N ALA A 450 -32.35 -14.48 -1.62
CA ALA A 450 -31.22 -14.34 -2.54
C ALA A 450 -29.87 -14.61 -1.85
N ARG A 451 -29.77 -14.29 -0.55
CA ARG A 451 -28.63 -14.66 0.29
C ARG A 451 -28.45 -16.17 0.40
N ASP A 452 -29.51 -16.92 0.72
CA ASP A 452 -29.43 -18.39 0.85
C ASP A 452 -29.12 -19.03 -0.51
N MET A 453 -29.73 -18.53 -1.58
CA MET A 453 -29.46 -18.96 -2.96
C MET A 453 -27.96 -18.88 -3.31
N PHE A 454 -27.31 -17.73 -3.08
CA PHE A 454 -25.89 -17.59 -3.36
C PHE A 454 -25.02 -18.52 -2.50
N VAL A 455 -25.36 -18.68 -1.22
CA VAL A 455 -24.63 -19.59 -0.32
C VAL A 455 -24.77 -21.03 -0.78
N ASP A 456 -25.97 -21.45 -1.16
CA ASP A 456 -26.27 -22.78 -1.66
C ASP A 456 -25.55 -23.05 -3.00
N ASP A 457 -25.47 -22.06 -3.89
CA ASP A 457 -24.74 -22.18 -5.15
C ASP A 457 -23.23 -22.39 -4.94
N VAL A 458 -22.62 -21.59 -4.06
CA VAL A 458 -21.19 -21.74 -3.73
C VAL A 458 -20.93 -23.08 -3.02
N HIS A 459 -21.81 -23.50 -2.12
CA HIS A 459 -21.72 -24.82 -1.48
C HIS A 459 -21.89 -25.97 -2.49
N ALA A 460 -22.82 -25.85 -3.44
CA ALA A 460 -23.01 -26.83 -4.49
C ALA A 460 -21.77 -26.94 -5.38
N LEU A 461 -21.16 -25.81 -5.77
CA LEU A 461 -19.90 -25.80 -6.52
C LEU A 461 -18.77 -26.50 -5.75
N LEU A 462 -18.63 -26.22 -4.46
CA LEU A 462 -17.63 -26.84 -3.57
C LEU A 462 -17.80 -28.36 -3.45
N THR A 463 -19.03 -28.86 -3.52
CA THR A 463 -19.36 -30.25 -3.20
C THR A 463 -19.69 -31.12 -4.43
N ASN A 464 -19.73 -30.55 -5.63
CA ASN A 464 -20.15 -31.26 -6.84
C ASN A 464 -19.15 -32.32 -7.36
N GLY A 465 -17.91 -32.35 -6.85
CA GLY A 465 -16.89 -33.32 -7.24
C GLY A 465 -16.37 -33.18 -8.68
N LYS A 466 -16.68 -32.08 -9.37
CA LYS A 466 -16.31 -31.87 -10.78
C LYS A 466 -14.90 -31.30 -10.99
N THR A 467 -14.29 -30.71 -9.96
CA THR A 467 -12.94 -30.12 -10.05
C THR A 467 -11.98 -30.71 -9.02
N ALA A 468 -10.75 -30.99 -9.45
CA ALA A 468 -9.64 -31.37 -8.57
C ALA A 468 -8.72 -30.18 -8.23
N ALA A 469 -9.04 -28.98 -8.74
CA ALA A 469 -8.28 -27.76 -8.42
C ALA A 469 -8.51 -27.32 -6.97
N PRO A 470 -7.54 -26.63 -6.33
CA PRO A 470 -7.82 -25.85 -5.13
C PRO A 470 -9.01 -24.93 -5.38
N PHE A 471 -9.84 -24.74 -4.35
CA PHE A 471 -11.03 -23.90 -4.47
C PHE A 471 -10.66 -22.51 -4.98
N GLY A 472 -11.33 -22.10 -6.05
CA GLY A 472 -11.07 -20.88 -6.79
C GLY A 472 -12.31 -20.02 -6.88
N ASP A 473 -12.14 -18.83 -7.43
CA ASP A 473 -13.18 -17.82 -7.58
C ASP A 473 -13.99 -18.02 -8.86
N LYS A 474 -13.35 -18.21 -10.01
CA LYS A 474 -14.03 -18.21 -11.32
C LYS A 474 -14.51 -19.59 -11.74
N PHE A 475 -15.77 -19.68 -12.15
CA PHE A 475 -16.40 -20.94 -12.55
C PHE A 475 -17.50 -20.75 -13.59
N VAL A 476 -17.80 -21.80 -14.35
CA VAL A 476 -18.85 -21.82 -15.37
C VAL A 476 -20.22 -21.91 -14.70
N VAL A 477 -21.07 -20.89 -14.87
CA VAL A 477 -22.41 -20.84 -14.26
C VAL A 477 -23.52 -21.40 -15.16
N GLY A 478 -23.29 -21.43 -16.48
CA GLY A 478 -24.24 -22.00 -17.44
C GLY A 478 -23.56 -22.50 -18.70
N ALA A 479 -24.21 -23.43 -19.42
CA ALA A 479 -23.62 -24.18 -20.54
C ALA A 479 -23.47 -23.38 -21.85
N GLN A 480 -23.43 -22.04 -21.77
CA GLN A 480 -23.15 -21.22 -22.94
C GLN A 480 -21.74 -21.56 -23.44
N ALA A 481 -21.52 -21.42 -24.75
CA ALA A 481 -20.24 -21.78 -25.39
C ALA A 481 -19.77 -23.24 -25.19
N GLY A 482 -20.65 -24.17 -24.76
CA GLY A 482 -20.34 -25.60 -24.65
C GLY A 482 -19.43 -25.98 -23.48
N ARG A 483 -19.32 -25.12 -22.46
CA ARG A 483 -18.50 -25.34 -21.27
C ARG A 483 -19.24 -26.19 -20.23
N ASP A 484 -18.51 -27.00 -19.47
CA ASP A 484 -19.10 -27.86 -18.43
C ASP A 484 -19.49 -27.03 -17.20
N VAL A 485 -20.77 -27.00 -16.89
CA VAL A 485 -21.34 -26.18 -15.81
C VAL A 485 -20.86 -26.65 -14.45
N GLY A 486 -20.55 -25.71 -13.55
CA GLY A 486 -20.05 -26.02 -12.22
C GLY A 486 -18.60 -26.50 -12.21
N THR A 487 -17.84 -26.27 -13.29
CA THR A 487 -16.39 -26.51 -13.32
C THR A 487 -15.62 -25.21 -13.12
N ALA A 488 -14.45 -25.31 -12.49
CA ALA A 488 -13.54 -24.18 -12.30
C ALA A 488 -13.00 -23.70 -13.66
N ASP A 489 -13.00 -22.39 -13.88
CA ASP A 489 -12.56 -21.73 -15.12
C ASP A 489 -11.35 -20.83 -14.85
N GLY A 490 -10.20 -21.46 -14.59
CA GLY A 490 -8.98 -20.75 -14.21
C GLY A 490 -8.92 -20.42 -12.71
N TYR A 491 -8.24 -19.32 -12.39
CA TYR A 491 -8.10 -18.68 -11.08
C TYR A 491 -8.17 -19.61 -9.85
N ARG A 492 -7.02 -20.17 -9.47
CA ARG A 492 -6.89 -21.18 -8.41
C ARG A 492 -6.00 -20.64 -7.29
N ALA A 493 -6.33 -20.96 -6.04
CA ALA A 493 -5.52 -20.60 -4.86
C ALA A 493 -5.17 -19.10 -4.75
N ARG A 494 -6.10 -18.23 -5.13
CA ARG A 494 -5.95 -16.77 -5.04
C ARG A 494 -6.34 -16.24 -3.65
N PRO A 495 -5.74 -15.13 -3.18
CA PRO A 495 -6.08 -14.53 -1.89
C PRO A 495 -7.51 -13.98 -1.81
N VAL A 496 -8.21 -13.85 -2.95
CA VAL A 496 -9.63 -13.46 -3.03
C VAL A 496 -10.57 -14.38 -2.24
N VAL A 497 -10.08 -15.56 -1.79
CA VAL A 497 -10.81 -16.45 -0.88
C VAL A 497 -11.32 -15.76 0.40
N GLY A 498 -10.69 -14.65 0.83
CA GLY A 498 -11.19 -13.82 1.93
C GLY A 498 -12.62 -13.30 1.69
N GLY A 499 -13.01 -13.07 0.43
CA GLY A 499 -14.35 -12.61 0.05
C GLY A 499 -15.47 -13.59 0.43
N HIS A 500 -15.16 -14.88 0.61
CA HIS A 500 -16.16 -15.86 1.05
C HIS A 500 -16.66 -15.62 2.48
N PHE A 501 -15.90 -14.87 3.28
CA PHE A 501 -16.29 -14.52 4.65
C PHE A 501 -17.11 -13.23 4.71
N ALA A 502 -17.61 -12.69 3.58
CA ALA A 502 -18.37 -11.44 3.53
C ALA A 502 -19.58 -11.41 4.48
N LEU A 503 -20.36 -12.50 4.55
CA LEU A 503 -21.48 -12.62 5.49
C LEU A 503 -21.04 -12.59 6.94
N LEU A 504 -19.93 -13.26 7.25
CA LEU A 504 -19.35 -13.25 8.60
C LEU A 504 -18.84 -11.85 8.96
N ALA A 505 -18.21 -11.15 8.01
CA ALA A 505 -17.68 -9.80 8.24
C ALA A 505 -18.76 -8.79 8.70
N LEU A 506 -20.04 -9.01 8.39
CA LEU A 506 -21.15 -8.15 8.82
C LEU A 506 -21.37 -8.16 10.35
N ASP A 507 -20.97 -9.21 11.06
CA ASP A 507 -21.06 -9.27 12.52
C ASP A 507 -19.92 -8.49 13.22
N GLY A 508 -18.96 -7.97 12.45
CA GLY A 508 -17.90 -7.08 12.91
C GLY A 508 -16.83 -7.74 13.80
N ALA A 509 -16.04 -6.90 14.49
CA ALA A 509 -14.88 -7.34 15.29
C ALA A 509 -15.24 -8.22 16.50
N GLY A 510 -16.52 -8.27 16.90
CA GLY A 510 -17.00 -9.11 18.01
C GLY A 510 -16.85 -10.62 17.77
N LEU A 511 -16.66 -11.04 16.53
CA LEU A 511 -16.49 -12.45 16.15
C LEU A 511 -15.16 -13.08 16.56
N ILE A 512 -14.13 -12.27 16.84
CA ILE A 512 -12.76 -12.74 17.12
C ILE A 512 -12.51 -12.85 18.64
N GLN A 513 -13.51 -12.55 19.48
CA GLN A 513 -13.39 -12.76 20.92
C GLN A 513 -13.51 -14.26 21.23
N VAL A 514 -12.35 -14.94 21.27
CA VAL A 514 -12.18 -16.29 21.81
C VAL A 514 -12.06 -16.24 23.33
#